data_AF-A6NYE1-F1
#
_entry.id   AF-A6NYE1-F1
#
_cell.length_a   1.000
_cell.length_b   1.000
_cell.length_c   1.000
_cell.angle_alpha   90.00
_cell.angle_beta   90.00
_cell.angle_gamma   90.00
#
_symmetry.space_group_name_H-M   'P 1'
#
loop_
_entity.id
_entity.type
_entity.pdbx_description
1 polymer ?
#
loop_
_entity_poly.entity_id
_entity_poly.type
_entity_poly.pdbx_seq_one_letter_code
_entity_poly.pdbx_strand_id
1 'polypeptide(L)'
;MLDLTSGTLELDGTAFGPRTTLDQLRNSGLPIRAAGAPSAGITLVRGSGLVHVDGAPFLPEFYFSGSLPSLVLLRPAVQYPPSMTDPAERQRLRYVACARWLFVRLGKPHYERPGEVRYDFPWGTVSAVAHLLPRDGCDAGYLAVRYGGGG
;
A
#
# COMPACT_ATOMS: atom_id res chain seq x y z
N MET A 1 -7.83 11.17 5.60
CA MET A 1 -8.33 11.62 4.29
C MET A 1 -7.37 11.16 3.20
N LEU A 2 -7.90 10.51 2.16
CA LEU A 2 -7.13 10.09 1.00
C LEU A 2 -7.26 11.17 -0.08
N ASP A 3 -6.25 12.01 -0.28
CA ASP A 3 -6.26 13.00 -1.36
C ASP A 3 -5.60 12.42 -2.62
N LEU A 4 -6.42 11.81 -3.45
CA LEU A 4 -5.97 11.24 -4.71
C LEU A 4 -5.84 12.26 -5.83
N THR A 5 -6.18 13.53 -5.62
CA THR A 5 -5.82 14.56 -6.60
C THR A 5 -4.33 14.84 -6.57
N SER A 6 -3.71 14.76 -5.39
CA SER A 6 -2.28 14.99 -5.16
C SER A 6 -1.45 13.71 -4.93
N GLY A 7 -2.12 12.57 -4.79
CA GLY A 7 -1.47 11.30 -4.45
C GLY A 7 -1.00 11.26 -3.00
N THR A 8 -1.72 11.92 -2.10
CA THR A 8 -1.38 11.99 -0.69
C THR A 8 -2.26 11.05 0.12
N LEU A 9 -1.62 10.18 0.89
CA LEU A 9 -2.19 9.32 1.92
C LEU A 9 -2.08 10.04 3.27
N GLU A 10 -3.17 10.16 4.01
CA GLU A 10 -3.10 10.48 5.43
C GLU A 10 -2.99 9.19 6.25
N LEU A 11 -1.91 9.08 7.03
CA LEU A 11 -1.56 7.94 7.88
C LEU A 11 -1.50 8.45 9.33
N ASP A 12 -2.51 8.16 10.16
CA ASP A 12 -2.59 8.64 11.55
C ASP A 12 -2.25 10.13 11.72
N GLY A 13 -2.81 11.00 10.88
CA GLY A 13 -2.55 12.45 10.90
C GLY A 13 -1.26 12.90 10.20
N THR A 14 -0.44 11.97 9.69
CA THR A 14 0.73 12.27 8.86
C THR A 14 0.37 12.26 7.38
N ALA A 15 0.61 13.35 6.67
CA ALA A 15 0.49 13.41 5.22
C ALA A 15 1.71 12.76 4.53
N PHE A 16 1.46 11.75 3.70
CA PHE A 16 2.48 11.04 2.92
C PHE A 16 2.12 11.04 1.44
N GLY A 17 2.96 11.59 0.58
CA GLY A 17 2.69 11.67 -0.86
C GLY A 17 3.95 11.58 -1.71
N PRO A 18 3.87 11.88 -3.02
CA PRO A 18 4.97 11.68 -3.98
C PRO A 18 6.23 12.50 -3.68
N ARG A 19 6.13 13.52 -2.83
CA ARG A 19 7.24 14.41 -2.43
C ARG A 19 7.74 14.17 -0.99
N THR A 20 7.13 13.24 -0.26
CA THR A 20 7.52 12.95 1.12
C THR A 20 8.88 12.26 1.11
N THR A 21 9.90 12.92 1.66
CA THR A 21 11.25 12.36 1.66
C THR A 21 11.41 11.24 2.69
N LEU A 22 12.43 10.41 2.53
CA LEU A 22 12.78 9.40 3.52
C LEU A 22 13.00 9.98 4.92
N ASP A 23 13.64 11.15 5.01
CA ASP A 23 13.89 11.82 6.30
C ASP A 23 12.60 12.39 6.91
N GLN A 24 11.70 12.93 6.09
CA GLN A 24 10.38 13.34 6.56
C GLN A 24 9.58 12.15 7.10
N LEU A 25 9.62 11.01 6.40
CA LEU A 25 8.98 9.79 6.88
C LEU A 25 9.59 9.33 8.22
N ARG A 26 10.93 9.32 8.36
CA ARG A 26 11.61 8.94 9.61
C ARG A 26 11.25 9.84 10.79
N ASN A 27 11.00 11.12 10.53
CA ASN A 27 10.64 12.11 11.54
C ASN A 27 9.13 12.28 11.74
N SER A 28 8.30 11.48 11.07
CA SER A 28 6.83 11.61 11.11
C SER A 28 6.19 11.17 12.42
N GLY A 29 6.89 10.37 13.23
CA GLY A 29 6.30 9.73 14.42
C GLY A 29 5.47 8.47 14.11
N LEU A 30 5.35 8.08 12.83
CA LEU A 30 4.72 6.81 12.45
C LEU A 30 5.48 5.62 13.04
N PRO A 31 4.80 4.51 13.39
CA PRO A 31 5.43 3.33 13.95
C PRO A 31 6.15 2.53 12.85
N ILE A 32 7.32 3.01 12.42
CA ILE A 32 8.11 2.45 11.32
C ILE A 32 9.52 2.06 11.75
N ARG A 33 10.12 1.12 11.02
CA ARG A 33 11.52 0.72 11.14
C ARG A 33 12.13 0.64 9.75
N ALA A 34 13.32 1.21 9.60
CA ALA A 34 14.09 1.02 8.38
C ALA A 34 14.45 -0.46 8.25
N ALA A 35 14.06 -1.08 7.14
CA ALA A 35 14.58 -2.38 6.75
C ALA A 35 15.74 -2.10 5.79
N GLY A 36 16.89 -2.74 5.97
CA GLY A 36 18.08 -2.49 5.15
C GLY A 36 17.78 -2.50 3.63
N ALA A 37 18.55 -1.73 2.86
CA ALA A 37 18.32 -1.46 1.45
C ALA A 37 18.24 -2.76 0.61
N PRO A 38 17.09 -3.08 -0.01
CA PRO A 38 17.04 -4.12 -1.02
C PRO A 38 17.71 -3.59 -2.30
N SER A 39 18.98 -3.94 -2.50
CA SER A 39 19.79 -3.63 -3.70
C SER A 39 20.07 -2.14 -3.97
N ALA A 40 21.06 -1.88 -4.83
CA ALA A 40 21.58 -0.54 -5.11
C ALA A 40 20.48 0.42 -5.59
N GLY A 41 20.14 1.41 -4.77
CA GLY A 41 19.26 2.54 -5.14
C GLY A 41 17.82 2.49 -4.61
N ILE A 42 17.39 1.41 -3.94
CA ILE A 42 16.07 1.32 -3.30
C ILE A 42 16.21 1.20 -1.78
N THR A 43 15.48 2.05 -1.05
CA THR A 43 15.36 1.96 0.43
C THR A 43 13.98 1.46 0.81
N LEU A 44 13.92 0.47 1.70
CA LEU A 44 12.67 -0.06 2.26
C LEU A 44 12.48 0.41 3.70
N VAL A 45 11.29 0.88 4.02
CA VAL A 45 10.88 1.20 5.39
C VAL A 45 9.61 0.44 5.69
N ARG A 46 9.61 -0.40 6.72
CA ARG A 46 8.46 -1.21 7.10
C ARG A 46 7.79 -0.64 8.34
N GLY A 47 6.47 -0.72 8.41
CA GLY A 47 5.73 -0.49 9.63
C GLY A 47 6.14 -1.53 10.69
N SER A 48 6.44 -1.06 11.90
CA SER A 48 6.49 -1.88 13.10
C SER A 48 5.17 -1.92 13.86
N GLY A 49 4.19 -1.14 13.43
CA GLY A 49 2.83 -1.09 13.99
C GLY A 49 1.79 -0.80 12.90
N LEU A 50 0.53 -0.87 13.29
CA LEU A 50 -0.58 -0.50 12.41
C LEU A 50 -0.64 1.02 12.24
N VAL A 51 -1.04 1.44 11.04
CA VAL A 51 -1.43 2.81 10.72
C VAL A 51 -2.85 2.83 10.17
N HIS A 52 -3.57 3.92 10.36
CA HIS A 52 -4.94 4.04 9.84
C HIS A 52 -4.98 4.94 8.62
N VAL A 53 -5.60 4.43 7.55
CA VAL A 53 -5.98 5.21 6.38
C VAL A 53 -7.49 5.27 6.35
N ASP A 54 -8.02 6.48 6.58
CA ASP A 54 -9.47 6.73 6.57
C ASP A 54 -10.23 5.75 7.51
N GLY A 55 -9.70 5.60 8.72
CA GLY A 55 -10.24 4.73 9.77
C GLY A 55 -9.95 3.23 9.62
N ALA A 56 -9.43 2.77 8.48
CA ALA A 56 -9.10 1.36 8.27
C ALA A 56 -7.64 1.06 8.62
N PRO A 57 -7.35 -0.02 9.38
CA PRO A 57 -6.00 -0.35 9.84
C PRO A 57 -5.18 -1.10 8.77
N PHE A 58 -3.94 -0.68 8.59
CA PHE A 58 -2.99 -1.29 7.65
C PHE A 58 -1.61 -1.45 8.29
N LEU A 59 -0.87 -2.45 7.82
CA LEU A 59 0.57 -2.55 8.01
C LEU A 59 1.27 -1.99 6.75
N PRO A 60 2.00 -0.87 6.85
CA PRO A 60 2.58 -0.21 5.69
C PRO A 60 4.00 -0.72 5.36
N GLU A 61 4.35 -0.72 4.08
CA GLU A 61 5.72 -0.86 3.59
C GLU A 61 5.97 0.25 2.56
N PHE A 62 7.01 1.06 2.77
CA PHE A 62 7.37 2.20 1.94
C PHE A 62 8.67 1.91 1.21
N TYR A 63 8.65 2.05 -0.10
CA TYR A 63 9.80 1.90 -0.98
C TYR A 63 10.17 3.27 -1.52
N PHE A 64 11.45 3.59 -1.44
CA PHE A 64 12.04 4.83 -1.93
C PHE A 64 13.04 4.53 -3.02
N SER A 65 12.99 5.28 -4.12
CA SER A 65 14.05 5.33 -5.12
C SER A 65 14.82 6.64 -4.91
N GLY A 66 16.08 6.55 -4.49
CA GLY A 66 16.78 7.70 -3.93
C GLY A 66 16.08 8.23 -2.66
N SER A 67 15.74 9.51 -2.63
CA SER A 67 15.07 10.15 -1.48
C SER A 67 13.54 10.23 -1.58
N LEU A 68 12.97 9.83 -2.73
CA LEU A 68 11.55 9.98 -3.02
C LEU A 68 10.82 8.63 -3.05
N PRO A 69 9.53 8.59 -2.69
CA PRO A 69 8.78 7.36 -2.64
C PRO A 69 8.44 6.89 -4.04
N SER A 70 8.59 5.59 -4.28
CA SER A 70 8.24 4.93 -5.54
C SER A 70 7.02 4.01 -5.38
N LEU A 71 6.88 3.37 -4.22
CA LEU A 71 5.80 2.44 -3.93
C LEU A 71 5.46 2.45 -2.45
N VAL A 72 4.17 2.40 -2.14
CA VAL A 72 3.65 2.08 -0.80
C VAL A 72 2.77 0.85 -0.90
N LEU A 73 3.02 -0.14 -0.07
CA LEU A 73 2.16 -1.29 0.13
C LEU A 73 1.45 -1.15 1.47
N LEU A 74 0.12 -1.27 1.47
CA LEU A 74 -0.70 -1.26 2.67
C LEU A 74 -1.40 -2.61 2.79
N ARG A 75 -0.90 -3.47 3.68
CA ARG A 75 -1.52 -4.76 3.97
C ARG A 75 -2.65 -4.53 4.98
N PRO A 76 -3.91 -4.87 4.68
CA PRO A 76 -5.01 -4.63 5.60
C PRO A 76 -4.86 -5.55 6.82
N ALA A 77 -5.09 -4.99 8.01
CA ALA A 77 -5.14 -5.75 9.24
C ALA A 77 -6.54 -6.36 9.40
N VAL A 78 -6.75 -7.51 8.76
CA VAL A 78 -8.03 -8.24 8.77
C VAL A 78 -8.00 -9.30 9.86
N GLN A 79 -9.09 -9.40 10.63
CA GLN A 79 -9.31 -10.53 11.52
C GLN A 79 -9.83 -11.72 10.70
N TYR A 80 -9.12 -12.84 10.76
CA TYR A 80 -9.54 -14.06 10.08
C TYR A 80 -10.45 -14.89 10.99
N PRO A 81 -11.48 -15.55 10.44
CA PRO A 81 -12.19 -16.60 11.16
C PRO A 81 -11.21 -17.67 11.67
N PRO A 82 -11.39 -18.21 12.88
CA PRO A 82 -10.51 -19.27 13.41
C PRO A 82 -10.41 -20.51 12.50
N SER A 83 -11.47 -20.78 11.73
CA SER A 83 -11.54 -21.89 10.76
C SER A 83 -10.73 -21.65 9.48
N MET A 84 -10.34 -20.40 9.19
CA MET A 84 -9.62 -20.04 7.97
C MET A 84 -8.11 -20.27 8.16
N THR A 85 -7.67 -21.47 7.84
CA THR A 85 -6.25 -21.88 7.95
C THR A 85 -5.50 -21.77 6.63
N ASP A 86 -6.20 -21.80 5.49
CA ASP A 86 -5.60 -21.71 4.16
C ASP A 86 -5.07 -20.29 3.87
N PRO A 87 -3.75 -20.12 3.63
CA PRO A 87 -3.16 -18.85 3.24
C PRO A 87 -3.79 -18.23 1.98
N ALA A 88 -4.23 -19.04 1.01
CA ALA A 88 -4.84 -18.56 -0.22
C ALA A 88 -6.22 -17.92 0.05
N GLU A 89 -6.98 -18.50 0.97
CA GLU A 89 -8.27 -17.95 1.41
C GLU A 89 -8.08 -16.60 2.15
N ARG A 90 -7.08 -16.52 3.04
CA ARG A 90 -6.71 -15.28 3.75
C ARG A 90 -6.29 -14.18 2.78
N GLN A 91 -5.49 -14.53 1.78
CA GLN A 91 -5.09 -13.63 0.71
C GLN A 91 -6.29 -13.13 -0.10
N ARG A 92 -7.20 -14.02 -0.48
CA ARG A 92 -8.41 -13.64 -1.20
C ARG A 92 -9.26 -12.69 -0.38
N LEU A 93 -9.41 -12.95 0.92
CA LEU A 93 -10.15 -12.08 1.83
C LEU A 93 -9.53 -10.68 1.90
N ARG A 94 -8.21 -10.58 2.08
CA ARG A 94 -7.49 -9.31 2.08
C ARG A 94 -7.66 -8.55 0.77
N TYR A 95 -7.52 -9.24 -0.37
CA TYR A 95 -7.73 -8.63 -1.69
C TYR A 95 -9.15 -8.06 -1.82
N VAL A 96 -10.18 -8.82 -1.45
CA VAL A 96 -11.57 -8.36 -1.51
C VAL A 96 -11.79 -7.15 -0.58
N ALA A 97 -11.20 -7.17 0.62
CA ALA A 97 -11.25 -6.03 1.53
C ALA A 97 -10.63 -4.77 0.90
N CYS A 98 -9.44 -4.89 0.31
CA CYS A 98 -8.76 -3.81 -0.41
C CYS A 98 -9.57 -3.30 -1.61
N ALA A 99 -10.07 -4.21 -2.47
CA ALA A 99 -10.83 -3.86 -3.65
C ALA A 99 -12.12 -3.12 -3.29
N ARG A 100 -12.85 -3.61 -2.27
CA ARG A 100 -14.05 -2.96 -1.74
C ARG A 100 -13.71 -1.60 -1.12
N TRP A 101 -12.61 -1.51 -0.37
CA TRP A 101 -12.16 -0.27 0.25
C TRP A 101 -11.90 0.83 -0.80
N LEU A 102 -11.28 0.47 -1.94
CA LEU A 102 -11.09 1.38 -3.06
C LEU A 102 -12.41 1.72 -3.75
N PHE A 103 -13.24 0.73 -4.06
CA PHE A 103 -14.51 0.96 -4.77
C PHE A 103 -15.44 1.92 -4.03
N VAL A 104 -15.54 1.78 -2.70
CA VAL A 104 -16.37 2.68 -1.86
C VAL A 104 -15.89 4.14 -1.96
N ARG A 105 -14.59 4.37 -2.20
CA ARG A 105 -13.98 5.70 -2.23
C ARG A 105 -13.90 6.29 -3.64
N LEU A 106 -13.72 5.44 -4.64
CA LEU A 106 -13.33 5.83 -6.00
C LEU A 106 -14.35 5.45 -7.07
N GLY A 107 -15.35 4.65 -6.71
CA GLY A 107 -16.30 4.10 -7.65
C GLY A 107 -15.64 3.08 -8.57
N LYS A 108 -15.94 3.16 -9.86
CA LYS A 108 -15.51 2.17 -10.84
C LYS A 108 -14.00 2.30 -11.17
N PRO A 109 -13.25 1.19 -11.20
CA PRO A 109 -11.84 1.22 -11.59
C PRO A 109 -11.65 1.52 -13.08
N HIS A 110 -10.45 2.00 -13.42
CA HIS A 110 -10.02 2.15 -14.82
C HIS A 110 -9.67 0.79 -15.44
N TYR A 111 -9.11 -0.12 -14.63
CA TYR A 111 -8.72 -1.46 -15.06
C TYR A 111 -9.10 -2.50 -14.00
N GLU A 112 -9.66 -3.62 -14.46
CA GLU A 112 -10.01 -4.76 -13.63
C GLU A 112 -9.59 -6.05 -14.36
N ARG A 113 -8.75 -6.85 -13.70
CA ARG A 113 -8.30 -8.16 -14.18
C ARG A 113 -8.22 -9.14 -13.00
N PRO A 114 -8.19 -10.47 -13.25
CA PRO A 114 -8.00 -11.43 -12.17
C PRO A 114 -6.80 -11.08 -11.29
N GLY A 115 -7.09 -10.73 -10.03
CA GLY A 115 -6.08 -10.41 -9.02
C GLY A 115 -5.60 -8.95 -8.98
N GLU A 116 -6.17 -8.04 -9.78
CA GLU A 116 -5.87 -6.60 -9.68
C GLU A 116 -7.07 -5.73 -10.06
N VAL A 117 -7.37 -4.75 -9.21
CA VAL A 117 -8.26 -3.62 -9.50
C VAL A 117 -7.42 -2.36 -9.42
N ARG A 118 -7.37 -1.55 -10.48
CA ARG A 118 -6.47 -0.40 -10.59
C ARG A 118 -7.18 0.90 -10.97
N TYR A 119 -6.73 1.98 -10.35
CA TYR A 119 -7.12 3.36 -10.61
C TYR A 119 -5.87 4.16 -11.00
N ASP A 120 -5.96 4.84 -12.14
CA ASP A 120 -4.85 5.62 -12.69
C ASP A 120 -5.09 7.11 -12.44
N PHE A 121 -4.02 7.82 -12.11
CA PHE A 121 -3.99 9.24 -11.77
C PHE A 121 -2.77 9.91 -12.41
N PRO A 122 -2.77 11.25 -12.60
CA PRO A 122 -1.63 11.95 -13.18
C PRO A 122 -0.29 11.77 -12.44
N TRP A 123 -0.33 11.48 -11.13
CA TRP A 123 0.85 11.27 -10.30
C TRP A 123 1.27 9.79 -10.20
N GLY A 124 0.44 8.85 -10.66
CA GLY A 124 0.69 7.42 -10.53
C GLY A 124 -0.57 6.56 -10.44
N THR A 125 -0.52 5.48 -9.68
CA THR A 125 -1.61 4.49 -9.64
C THR A 125 -1.91 4.01 -8.22
N VAL A 126 -3.18 3.64 -7.99
CA VAL A 126 -3.61 2.90 -6.80
C VAL A 126 -4.26 1.60 -7.24
N SER A 127 -3.77 0.47 -6.71
CA SER A 127 -4.33 -0.84 -7.01
C SER A 127 -4.66 -1.62 -5.74
N ALA A 128 -5.74 -2.38 -5.75
CA ALA A 128 -5.88 -3.55 -4.88
C ALA A 128 -5.29 -4.75 -5.60
N VAL A 129 -4.35 -5.44 -4.97
CA VAL A 129 -3.57 -6.50 -5.63
C VAL A 129 -3.64 -7.78 -4.80
N ALA A 130 -4.05 -8.86 -5.47
CA ALA A 130 -4.08 -10.18 -4.88
C ALA A 130 -2.69 -10.81 -4.88
N HIS A 131 -1.85 -10.63 -5.90
CA HIS A 131 -0.50 -11.24 -6.01
C HIS A 131 0.54 -10.21 -6.47
N LEU A 132 1.74 -10.21 -5.87
CA LEU A 132 2.90 -9.64 -6.55
C LEU A 132 3.40 -10.68 -7.57
N LEU A 133 3.75 -10.24 -8.78
CA LEU A 133 4.50 -11.05 -9.75
C LEU A 133 5.78 -11.61 -9.09
N PRO A 134 6.25 -12.79 -9.51
CA PRO A 134 6.87 -13.78 -8.63
C PRO A 134 8.29 -13.38 -8.24
N ARG A 135 8.53 -13.29 -6.93
CA ARG A 135 9.70 -13.83 -6.24
C ARG A 135 9.43 -13.79 -4.75
N ASP A 136 9.41 -14.99 -4.18
CA ASP A 136 9.47 -15.33 -2.76
C ASP A 136 8.17 -15.16 -1.93
N GLY A 137 7.60 -16.31 -1.52
CA GLY A 137 6.65 -16.46 -0.40
C GLY A 137 5.48 -15.47 -0.34
N CYS A 138 4.41 -15.71 -1.11
CA CYS A 138 3.29 -14.77 -1.21
C CYS A 138 2.38 -14.74 0.02
N ASP A 139 2.57 -13.74 0.90
CA ASP A 139 1.57 -13.22 1.85
C ASP A 139 0.84 -12.00 1.23
N ALA A 140 0.10 -12.23 0.14
CA ALA A 140 -0.42 -11.16 -0.70
C ALA A 140 -1.91 -10.82 -0.42
N GLY A 141 -2.40 -9.71 -0.99
CA GLY A 141 -3.65 -9.04 -0.61
C GLY A 141 -3.38 -7.70 0.08
N TYR A 142 -3.12 -6.65 -0.69
CA TYR A 142 -2.77 -5.31 -0.19
C TYR A 142 -3.25 -4.21 -1.15
N LEU A 143 -3.24 -2.97 -0.66
CA LEU A 143 -3.27 -1.78 -1.53
C LEU A 143 -1.85 -1.45 -1.95
N ALA A 144 -1.66 -1.13 -3.21
CA ALA A 144 -0.39 -0.66 -3.77
C ALA A 144 -0.60 0.76 -4.32
N VAL A 145 0.19 1.71 -3.82
CA VAL A 145 0.23 3.08 -4.32
C VAL A 145 1.57 3.29 -4.98
N ARG A 146 1.59 3.48 -6.30
CA ARG A 146 2.81 3.66 -7.08
C ARG A 146 2.93 5.11 -7.52
N TYR A 147 4.08 5.71 -7.25
CA TYR A 147 4.41 7.06 -7.69
C TYR A 147 5.37 6.99 -8.89
N GLY A 148 5.17 7.85 -9.89
CA GLY A 148 6.07 7.92 -11.05
C GLY A 148 5.69 7.00 -12.22
N GLY A 149 4.41 6.65 -12.35
CA GLY A 149 3.86 5.93 -13.51
C GLY A 149 2.79 6.76 -14.22
N GLY A 150 3.18 7.91 -14.77
CA GLY A 150 2.38 8.66 -15.74
C GLY A 150 3.05 8.54 -17.09
N GLY A 151 2.64 7.53 -17.86
CA GLY A 151 2.93 7.38 -19.29
C GLY A 151 1.61 7.23 -20.02
#